data_AF-A0A9W4R1S9-F1
#
_entry.id   AF-A0A9W4R1S9-F1
#
_cell.length_a   1.000
_cell.length_b   1.000
_cell.length_c   1.000
_cell.angle_alpha   90.00
_cell.angle_beta   90.00
_cell.angle_gamma   90.00
#
_symmetry.space_group_name_H-M   'P 1'
#
loop_
_entity.id
_entity.type
_entity.pdbx_description
1 polymer ?
#
loop_
_entity_poly.entity_id
_entity_poly.type
_entity_poly.pdbx_seq_one_letter_code
_entity_poly.pdbx_strand_id
1 'polypeptide(L)'
;MKKLLLLSMLVISVLLTGCATTGSASPGEKRALVQSMKSNTLTALYEKKPDVKTQIANSAGYAVFDNANVNVILASFGGGYGVVKNNLTGKSTYMNMGEAGLGLGLGVKDFNIVMVFHDQAALNRFIKHGWAFGGNADAAAKYQDKGGALVAEAIADQVTVYSLTESGLALQAVLKGTKFWVDSELN
;
A
#
# COMPACT_ATOMS: atom_id res chain seq x y z
N MET A 1 -58.62 26.30 -3.29
CA MET A 1 -57.54 26.48 -2.28
C MET A 1 -57.04 25.15 -1.69
N LYS A 2 -57.90 24.19 -1.31
CA LYS A 2 -57.47 22.86 -0.80
C LYS A 2 -56.69 21.99 -1.81
N LYS A 3 -57.00 22.08 -3.11
CA LYS A 3 -56.28 21.36 -4.18
C LYS A 3 -54.86 21.91 -4.46
N LEU A 4 -54.61 23.19 -4.14
CA LEU A 4 -53.31 23.83 -4.34
C LEU A 4 -52.33 23.50 -3.19
N LEU A 5 -52.87 23.33 -1.98
CA LEU A 5 -52.13 22.84 -0.80
C LEU A 5 -51.74 21.36 -0.92
N LEU A 6 -52.61 20.52 -1.51
CA LEU A 6 -52.31 19.10 -1.76
C LEU A 6 -51.21 18.89 -2.82
N LEU A 7 -51.11 19.79 -3.82
CA LEU A 7 -50.07 19.71 -4.86
C LEU A 7 -48.70 20.15 -4.33
N SER A 8 -48.66 21.11 -3.41
CA SER A 8 -47.44 21.60 -2.75
C SER A 8 -46.77 20.54 -1.87
N MET A 9 -47.57 19.68 -1.21
CA MET A 9 -47.05 18.61 -0.35
C MET A 9 -46.46 17.42 -1.14
N LEU A 10 -46.88 17.22 -2.39
CA LEU A 10 -46.43 16.11 -3.23
C LEU A 10 -45.08 16.40 -3.92
N VAL A 11 -44.78 17.67 -4.22
CA VAL A 11 -43.53 18.07 -4.91
C VAL A 11 -42.32 18.05 -3.97
N ILE A 12 -42.53 18.19 -2.64
CA ILE A 12 -41.43 18.16 -1.66
C ILE A 12 -40.96 16.74 -1.32
N SER A 13 -41.75 15.71 -1.69
CA SER A 13 -41.43 14.31 -1.40
C SER A 13 -40.46 13.68 -2.41
N VAL A 14 -40.18 14.35 -3.54
CA VAL A 14 -39.37 13.79 -4.64
C VAL A 14 -37.89 14.23 -4.57
N LEU A 15 -37.55 15.21 -3.72
CA LEU A 15 -36.16 15.71 -3.56
C LEU A 15 -35.35 14.99 -2.47
N LEU A 16 -35.93 13.99 -1.81
CA LEU A 16 -35.27 13.19 -0.76
C LEU A 16 -34.91 11.76 -1.21
N THR A 17 -34.84 11.52 -2.52
CA THR A 17 -34.05 10.37 -3.05
C THR A 17 -32.57 10.72 -3.03
N GLY A 18 -32.08 11.22 -1.89
CA GLY A 18 -30.67 11.13 -1.58
C GLY A 18 -30.35 9.64 -1.55
N CYS A 19 -29.45 9.20 -2.43
CA CYS A 19 -28.84 7.88 -2.29
C CYS A 19 -28.31 7.79 -0.86
N ALA A 20 -29.03 7.08 -0.01
CA ALA A 20 -28.46 6.53 1.20
C ALA A 20 -27.44 5.48 0.75
N THR A 21 -26.26 5.92 0.35
CA THR A 21 -25.07 5.08 0.23
C THR A 21 -24.68 4.68 1.64
N THR A 22 -25.46 3.76 2.20
CA THR A 22 -24.97 2.80 3.18
C THR A 22 -24.23 1.75 2.36
N GLY A 23 -22.97 2.03 2.02
CA GLY A 23 -22.20 1.15 1.16
C GLY A 23 -20.76 1.63 1.07
N SER A 24 -19.83 0.72 1.32
CA SER A 24 -18.38 0.89 1.16
C SER A 24 -17.99 1.73 -0.06
N ALA A 25 -16.91 2.52 0.05
CA ALA A 25 -16.40 3.33 -1.06
C ALA A 25 -16.21 2.53 -2.34
N SER A 26 -16.43 3.17 -3.49
CA SER A 26 -16.25 2.56 -4.80
C SER A 26 -14.78 2.16 -5.04
N PRO A 27 -14.52 1.20 -5.95
CA PRO A 27 -13.16 0.84 -6.33
C PRO A 27 -12.34 2.04 -6.83
N GLY A 28 -12.97 3.01 -7.50
CA GLY A 28 -12.31 4.24 -7.96
C GLY A 28 -11.81 5.10 -6.81
N GLU A 29 -12.63 5.30 -5.78
CA GLU A 29 -12.26 6.06 -4.58
C GLU A 29 -11.15 5.35 -3.79
N LYS A 30 -11.25 4.03 -3.61
CA LYS A 30 -10.19 3.22 -2.99
C LYS A 30 -8.87 3.37 -3.74
N ARG A 31 -8.88 3.25 -5.08
CA ARG A 31 -7.69 3.45 -5.92
C ARG A 31 -7.12 4.86 -5.75
N ALA A 32 -7.95 5.90 -5.69
CA ALA A 32 -7.49 7.27 -5.50
C ALA A 32 -6.80 7.46 -4.14
N LEU A 33 -7.33 6.88 -3.07
CA LEU A 33 -6.71 6.88 -1.74
C LEU A 33 -5.34 6.20 -1.75
N VAL A 34 -5.22 5.02 -2.38
CA VAL A 34 -3.94 4.32 -2.53
C VAL A 34 -2.93 5.17 -3.33
N GLN A 35 -3.37 5.87 -4.38
CA GLN A 35 -2.50 6.74 -5.18
C GLN A 35 -2.04 7.98 -4.40
N SER A 36 -2.91 8.54 -3.56
CA SER A 36 -2.57 9.64 -2.65
C SER A 36 -1.52 9.19 -1.62
N MET A 37 -1.77 8.06 -0.94
CA MET A 37 -0.81 7.45 -0.02
C MET A 37 0.55 7.24 -0.70
N LYS A 38 0.56 6.58 -1.86
CA LYS A 38 1.80 6.35 -2.64
C LYS A 38 2.58 7.63 -2.88
N SER A 39 1.90 8.72 -3.24
CA SER A 39 2.54 10.00 -3.56
C SER A 39 3.12 10.67 -2.31
N ASN A 40 2.41 10.59 -1.19
CA ASN A 40 2.87 11.13 0.10
C ASN A 40 4.09 10.36 0.61
N THR A 41 4.04 9.03 0.61
CA THR A 41 5.14 8.17 1.05
C THR A 41 6.40 8.37 0.22
N LEU A 42 6.28 8.47 -1.12
CA LEU A 42 7.41 8.74 -1.99
C LEU A 42 7.98 10.14 -1.76
N THR A 43 7.14 11.16 -1.57
CA THR A 43 7.59 12.52 -1.23
C THR A 43 8.44 12.50 0.04
N ALA A 44 7.92 11.91 1.12
CA ALA A 44 8.64 11.79 2.39
C ALA A 44 9.95 11.00 2.27
N LEU A 45 9.95 9.94 1.45
CA LEU A 45 11.17 9.16 1.18
C LEU A 45 12.20 9.97 0.41
N TYR A 46 11.81 10.72 -0.61
CA TYR A 46 12.73 11.53 -1.39
C TYR A 46 13.30 12.71 -0.60
N GLU A 47 12.56 13.26 0.36
CA GLU A 47 13.09 14.28 1.27
C GLU A 47 14.21 13.73 2.16
N LYS A 48 14.07 12.50 2.65
CA LYS A 48 15.07 11.86 3.53
C LYS A 48 16.20 11.18 2.76
N LYS A 49 15.91 10.65 1.57
CA LYS A 49 16.83 9.86 0.74
C LYS A 49 16.64 10.18 -0.77
N PRO A 50 17.15 11.33 -1.24
CA PRO A 50 16.90 11.83 -2.60
C PRO A 50 17.37 10.90 -3.73
N ASP A 51 18.41 10.10 -3.51
CA ASP A 51 18.96 9.18 -4.51
C ASP A 51 17.96 8.09 -4.92
N VAL A 52 16.98 7.77 -4.06
CA VAL A 52 15.92 6.79 -4.37
C VAL A 52 15.10 7.21 -5.58
N LYS A 53 14.98 8.52 -5.86
CA LYS A 53 14.27 9.01 -7.04
C LYS A 53 14.87 8.45 -8.34
N THR A 54 16.20 8.44 -8.42
CA THR A 54 16.93 7.88 -9.57
C THR A 54 16.84 6.36 -9.59
N GLN A 55 16.89 5.71 -8.42
CA GLN A 55 16.74 4.26 -8.35
C GLN A 55 15.37 3.79 -8.85
N ILE A 56 14.30 4.46 -8.43
CA ILE A 56 12.93 4.17 -8.88
C ILE A 56 12.76 4.45 -10.37
N ALA A 57 13.35 5.54 -10.89
CA ALA A 57 13.27 5.86 -12.32
C ALA A 57 13.94 4.80 -13.21
N ASN A 58 15.02 4.18 -12.72
CA ASN A 58 15.80 3.20 -13.47
C ASN A 58 15.44 1.73 -13.17
N SER A 59 14.43 1.49 -12.34
CA SER A 59 14.02 0.13 -11.94
C SER A 59 12.99 -0.47 -12.91
N ALA A 60 12.79 -1.78 -12.84
CA ALA A 60 11.69 -2.45 -13.57
C ALA A 60 10.31 -2.04 -13.04
N GLY A 61 10.27 -1.71 -11.75
CA GLY A 61 9.09 -1.18 -11.08
C GLY A 61 9.35 -0.93 -9.61
N TYR A 62 8.31 -0.48 -8.91
CA TYR A 62 8.38 -0.23 -7.49
C TYR A 62 7.03 -0.49 -6.83
N ALA A 63 7.03 -0.78 -5.54
CA ALA A 63 5.83 -0.92 -4.74
C ALA A 63 5.87 0.04 -3.56
N VAL A 64 4.70 0.54 -3.18
CA VAL A 64 4.53 1.40 -2.00
C VAL A 64 3.38 0.87 -1.18
N PHE A 65 3.64 0.67 0.12
CA PHE A 65 2.70 0.10 1.08
C PHE A 65 2.67 0.94 2.35
N ASP A 66 1.48 0.98 2.95
CA ASP A 66 1.21 1.65 4.22
C ASP A 66 0.20 0.81 5.03
N ASN A 67 0.36 0.80 6.35
CA ASN A 67 -0.60 0.24 7.30
C ASN A 67 -1.40 1.32 8.07
N ALA A 68 -1.05 2.60 7.89
CA ALA A 68 -1.56 3.69 8.68
C ALA A 68 -3.07 3.82 8.52
N ASN A 69 -3.76 3.74 9.66
CA ASN A 69 -5.17 4.06 9.88
C ASN A 69 -6.08 3.66 8.72
N VAL A 70 -6.45 2.38 8.70
CA VAL A 70 -7.56 1.87 7.91
C VAL A 70 -8.81 2.70 8.24
N ASN A 71 -9.08 3.73 7.44
CA ASN A 71 -10.33 4.48 7.48
C ASN A 71 -11.48 3.48 7.22
N VAL A 72 -12.70 3.74 7.69
CA VAL A 72 -13.89 2.89 7.41
C VAL A 72 -14.01 2.59 5.92
N ILE A 73 -13.57 3.52 5.07
CA ILE A 73 -13.49 3.41 3.62
C ILE A 73 -12.61 2.24 3.14
N LEU A 74 -11.53 1.92 3.86
CA LEU A 74 -10.53 0.91 3.52
C LEU A 74 -10.66 -0.36 4.38
N ALA A 75 -11.78 -0.53 5.10
CA ALA A 75 -12.01 -1.69 5.97
C ALA A 75 -11.83 -3.06 5.26
N SER A 76 -11.93 -3.11 3.93
CA SER A 76 -11.69 -4.31 3.13
C SER A 76 -10.23 -4.78 3.09
N PHE A 77 -9.26 -3.91 3.45
CA PHE A 77 -7.83 -4.20 3.31
C PHE A 77 -7.23 -5.01 4.48
N GLY A 78 -7.97 -5.20 5.58
CA GLY A 78 -7.69 -6.21 6.62
C GLY A 78 -6.36 -6.15 7.39
N GLY A 79 -5.46 -5.23 7.05
CA GLY A 79 -4.12 -5.10 7.66
C GLY A 79 -3.30 -3.95 7.07
N GLY A 80 -3.37 -3.74 5.75
CA GLY A 80 -2.71 -2.64 5.05
C GLY A 80 -2.89 -2.72 3.54
N TYR A 81 -2.47 -1.69 2.83
CA TYR A 81 -2.74 -1.55 1.40
C TYR A 81 -1.56 -0.92 0.66
N GLY A 82 -1.53 -1.14 -0.65
CA GLY A 82 -0.49 -0.57 -1.48
C GLY A 82 -0.71 -0.73 -2.97
N VAL A 83 0.29 -0.29 -3.71
CA VAL A 83 0.30 -0.36 -5.17
C VAL A 83 1.69 -0.67 -5.68
N VAL A 84 1.74 -1.54 -6.67
CA VAL A 84 2.91 -1.84 -7.49
C VAL A 84 2.78 -1.08 -8.81
N LYS A 85 3.79 -0.33 -9.19
CA LYS A 85 3.91 0.30 -10.50
C LYS A 85 4.96 -0.46 -11.31
N ASN A 86 4.55 -0.97 -12.46
CA ASN A 86 5.46 -1.48 -13.47
C ASN A 86 5.92 -0.29 -14.34
N ASN A 87 7.22 -0.01 -14.35
CA ASN A 87 7.77 1.15 -15.08
C ASN A 87 7.79 0.92 -16.59
N LEU A 88 7.95 -0.34 -17.03
CA LEU A 88 7.96 -0.70 -18.44
C LEU A 88 6.58 -0.54 -19.10
N THR A 89 5.52 -1.00 -18.42
CA THR A 89 4.14 -1.01 -18.97
C THR A 89 3.29 0.15 -18.49
N GLY A 90 3.72 0.86 -17.46
CA GLY A 90 2.90 1.85 -16.78
C GLY A 90 1.71 1.26 -15.99
N LYS A 91 1.56 -0.06 -15.89
CA LYS A 91 0.46 -0.68 -15.15
C LYS A 91 0.62 -0.47 -13.65
N SER A 92 -0.46 -0.08 -12.99
CA SER A 92 -0.59 -0.11 -11.53
C SER A 92 -1.31 -1.40 -11.12
N THR A 93 -0.77 -2.12 -10.14
CA THR A 93 -1.39 -3.30 -9.54
C THR A 93 -1.63 -3.03 -8.06
N TYR A 94 -2.89 -3.02 -7.66
CA TYR A 94 -3.28 -2.72 -6.29
C TYR A 94 -3.17 -3.98 -5.44
N MET A 95 -2.65 -3.84 -4.23
CA MET A 95 -2.31 -4.98 -3.38
C MET A 95 -2.75 -4.76 -1.95
N ASN A 96 -3.14 -5.87 -1.33
CA ASN A 96 -3.34 -5.99 0.10
C ASN A 96 -2.05 -6.44 0.76
N MET A 97 -1.93 -6.13 2.05
CA MET A 97 -0.85 -6.65 2.86
C MET A 97 -1.32 -6.94 4.29
N GLY A 98 -0.70 -7.91 4.94
CA GLY A 98 -1.10 -8.32 6.28
C GLY A 98 -0.03 -9.15 6.97
N GLU A 99 0.09 -8.97 8.28
CA GLU A 99 1.07 -9.64 9.12
C GLU A 99 0.58 -11.04 9.51
N ALA A 100 1.32 -12.07 9.11
CA ALA A 100 1.12 -13.47 9.45
C ALA A 100 2.24 -13.96 10.39
N GLY A 101 2.11 -13.69 11.69
CA GLY A 101 2.89 -14.39 12.73
C GLY A 101 3.73 -13.51 13.67
N LEU A 102 3.90 -14.03 14.89
CA LEU A 102 4.63 -13.51 16.05
C LEU A 102 4.16 -12.17 16.63
N GLY A 103 2.87 -12.08 16.99
CA GLY A 103 2.46 -11.32 18.18
C GLY A 103 2.75 -9.80 18.22
N LEU A 104 3.00 -9.15 17.08
CA LEU A 104 3.18 -7.69 17.00
C LEU A 104 1.84 -6.95 16.99
N GLY A 105 0.93 -7.33 17.90
CA GLY A 105 -0.15 -6.46 18.36
C GLY A 105 0.33 -5.35 19.30
N LEU A 106 1.65 -5.13 19.39
CA LEU A 106 2.32 -4.21 20.31
C LEU A 106 3.17 -3.18 19.56
N GLY A 107 2.52 -2.27 18.83
CA GLY A 107 3.01 -0.89 18.79
C GLY A 107 3.75 -0.38 17.54
N VAL A 108 3.88 -1.13 16.45
CA VAL A 108 4.35 -0.53 15.17
C VAL A 108 3.14 0.10 14.46
N LYS A 109 2.69 1.24 14.98
CA LYS A 109 1.42 1.86 14.57
C LYS A 109 1.46 2.47 13.16
N ASP A 110 2.64 2.75 12.63
CA ASP A 110 2.79 3.41 11.35
C ASP A 110 4.08 2.89 10.68
N PHE A 111 3.95 2.01 9.68
CA PHE A 111 5.06 1.64 8.82
C PHE A 111 4.72 1.93 7.37
N ASN A 112 5.66 2.61 6.72
CA ASN A 112 5.66 2.90 5.30
C ASN A 112 6.80 2.11 4.67
N ILE A 113 6.51 1.37 3.60
CA ILE A 113 7.49 0.57 2.87
C ILE A 113 7.49 0.94 1.40
N VAL A 114 8.68 1.16 0.86
CA VAL A 114 8.92 1.30 -0.58
C VAL A 114 9.86 0.20 -1.04
N MET A 115 9.43 -0.61 -1.98
CA MET A 115 10.24 -1.66 -2.61
C MET A 115 10.61 -1.24 -4.02
N VAL A 116 11.88 -1.33 -4.38
CA VAL A 116 12.41 -1.05 -5.71
C VAL A 116 12.87 -2.37 -6.33
N PHE A 117 12.26 -2.76 -7.45
CA PHE A 117 12.56 -4.01 -8.15
C PHE A 117 13.51 -3.74 -9.31
N HIS A 118 14.74 -4.22 -9.21
CA HIS A 118 15.81 -3.95 -10.17
C HIS A 118 15.65 -4.70 -11.49
N ASP A 119 14.87 -5.79 -11.51
CA ASP A 119 14.54 -6.53 -12.73
C ASP A 119 13.06 -6.94 -12.82
N GLN A 120 12.64 -7.31 -14.03
CA GLN A 120 11.26 -7.70 -14.32
C GLN A 120 10.88 -9.03 -13.67
N ALA A 121 11.86 -9.91 -13.42
CA ALA A 121 11.60 -11.21 -12.82
C ALA A 121 11.23 -11.07 -11.34
N ALA A 122 11.95 -10.23 -10.59
CA ALA A 122 11.65 -9.88 -9.20
C ALA A 122 10.28 -9.21 -9.08
N LEU A 123 9.99 -8.23 -9.95
CA LEU A 123 8.69 -7.57 -10.00
C LEU A 123 7.55 -8.56 -10.26
N ASN A 124 7.70 -9.43 -11.27
CA ASN A 124 6.68 -10.41 -11.63
C ASN A 124 6.50 -11.48 -10.53
N ARG A 125 7.60 -11.94 -9.92
CA ARG A 125 7.56 -12.86 -8.77
C ARG A 125 6.76 -12.24 -7.63
N PHE A 126 7.03 -10.98 -7.29
CA PHE A 126 6.32 -10.28 -6.22
C PHE A 126 4.83 -10.12 -6.50
N ILE A 127 4.44 -9.71 -7.72
CA ILE A 127 3.02 -9.58 -8.07
C ILE A 127 2.30 -10.94 -8.02
N LYS A 128 2.95 -12.00 -8.51
CA LYS A 128 2.33 -13.32 -8.64
C LYS A 128 2.25 -14.09 -7.33
N HIS A 129 3.30 -14.04 -6.53
CA HIS A 129 3.46 -14.86 -5.33
C HIS A 129 3.41 -14.07 -4.03
N GLY A 130 3.41 -12.73 -4.12
CA GLY A 130 3.65 -11.88 -2.97
C GLY A 130 5.12 -11.87 -2.57
N TRP A 131 5.37 -11.64 -1.29
CA TRP A 131 6.70 -11.71 -0.71
C TRP A 131 7.05 -13.14 -0.31
N ALA A 132 8.17 -13.67 -0.83
CA ALA A 132 8.53 -15.09 -0.72
C ALA A 132 9.95 -15.33 -0.15
N PHE A 133 10.57 -14.33 0.49
CA PHE A 133 11.95 -14.44 0.98
C PHE A 133 12.10 -15.06 2.37
N GLY A 134 10.99 -15.28 3.10
CA GLY A 134 11.02 -15.85 4.46
C GLY A 134 11.02 -17.39 4.55
N GLY A 135 10.82 -18.11 3.44
CA GLY A 135 10.70 -19.58 3.43
C GLY A 135 12.02 -20.34 3.23
N ASN A 136 13.06 -19.67 2.73
CA ASN A 136 14.38 -20.27 2.48
C ASN A 136 15.41 -19.57 3.37
N ALA A 137 16.07 -20.34 4.25
CA ALA A 137 17.08 -19.84 5.18
C ALA A 137 18.23 -19.07 4.50
N ASP A 138 18.53 -19.39 3.24
CA ASP A 138 19.62 -18.77 2.47
C ASP A 138 19.30 -17.36 1.94
N ALA A 139 18.03 -17.02 1.72
CA ALA A 139 17.65 -15.66 1.31
C ALA A 139 17.78 -14.67 2.49
N ALA A 140 17.64 -15.18 3.72
CA ALA A 140 17.80 -14.38 4.92
C ALA A 140 19.26 -14.00 5.23
N ALA A 141 20.23 -14.65 4.60
CA ALA A 141 21.65 -14.43 4.85
C ALA A 141 22.23 -13.22 4.08
N LYS A 142 21.52 -12.68 3.07
CA LYS A 142 22.02 -11.56 2.23
C LYS A 142 21.51 -10.18 2.64
N TYR A 143 20.79 -10.08 3.76
CA TYR A 143 20.32 -8.78 4.26
C TYR A 143 21.48 -7.95 4.81
N GLN A 144 21.96 -7.00 4.01
CA GLN A 144 22.85 -5.95 4.48
C GLN A 144 21.99 -4.83 5.05
N ASP A 145 22.02 -4.67 6.37
CA ASP A 145 21.45 -3.48 7.02
C ASP A 145 22.39 -2.30 6.75
N LYS A 146 21.95 -1.39 5.88
CA LYS A 146 22.71 -0.17 5.57
C LYS A 146 22.31 1.03 6.44
N GLY A 147 21.48 0.82 7.46
CA GLY A 147 21.16 1.71 8.58
C GLY A 147 21.44 3.21 8.36
N GLY A 148 20.51 3.92 7.71
CA GLY A 148 20.45 5.38 7.78
C GLY A 148 19.56 5.78 8.95
N ALA A 149 20.00 6.73 9.80
CA ALA A 149 19.32 7.13 11.04
C ALA A 149 17.84 7.62 10.88
N LEU A 150 17.31 7.66 9.66
CA LEU A 150 15.95 8.09 9.31
C LEU A 150 15.25 7.18 8.30
N VAL A 151 15.97 6.25 7.65
CA VAL A 151 15.45 5.33 6.64
C VAL A 151 16.19 4.00 6.77
N ALA A 152 15.46 2.94 7.08
CA ALA A 152 15.97 1.57 7.06
C ALA A 152 16.06 1.07 5.61
N GLU A 153 17.15 0.41 5.24
CA GLU A 153 17.37 -0.18 3.91
C GLU A 153 17.77 -1.66 4.03
N ALA A 154 17.13 -2.52 3.25
CA ALA A 154 17.48 -3.92 3.11
C ALA A 154 17.48 -4.33 1.63
N ILE A 155 18.41 -5.20 1.24
CA ILE A 155 18.50 -5.70 -0.14
C ILE A 155 18.37 -7.22 -0.13
N ALA A 156 17.47 -7.76 -0.96
CA ALA A 156 17.35 -9.19 -1.21
C ALA A 156 16.86 -9.45 -2.63
N ASP A 157 17.51 -10.39 -3.32
CA ASP A 157 17.09 -10.93 -4.62
C ASP A 157 16.55 -9.89 -5.62
N GLN A 158 17.40 -8.90 -5.94
CA GLN A 158 17.08 -7.82 -6.88
C GLN A 158 15.94 -6.89 -6.41
N VAL A 159 15.66 -6.85 -5.12
CA VAL A 159 14.76 -5.90 -4.48
C VAL A 159 15.49 -5.10 -3.42
N THR A 160 15.41 -3.78 -3.48
CA THR A 160 15.77 -2.90 -2.37
C THR A 160 14.52 -2.44 -1.65
N VAL A 161 14.49 -2.58 -0.33
CA VAL A 161 13.37 -2.20 0.53
C VAL A 161 13.79 -1.02 1.38
N TYR A 162 12.99 0.03 1.37
CA TYR A 162 13.11 1.22 2.21
C TYR A 162 11.97 1.29 3.19
N SER A 163 12.25 1.65 4.44
CA SER A 163 11.23 2.03 5.42
C SER A 163 11.53 3.36 6.08
N LEU A 164 10.49 4.18 6.26
CA LEU A 164 10.56 5.49 6.91
C LEU A 164 10.50 5.42 8.45
N THR A 165 10.49 4.21 9.03
CA THR A 165 10.47 4.00 10.49
C THR A 165 11.88 3.98 11.06
N GLU A 166 12.05 4.44 12.31
CA GLU A 166 13.35 4.74 12.94
C GLU A 166 14.21 3.50 13.29
N SER A 167 13.87 2.27 12.85
CA SER A 167 14.70 1.09 13.16
C SER A 167 14.80 0.06 12.02
N GLY A 168 16.03 -0.34 11.68
CA GLY A 168 16.32 -1.44 10.74
C GLY A 168 15.84 -2.81 11.22
N LEU A 169 15.77 -3.02 12.53
CA LEU A 169 15.29 -4.26 13.13
C LEU A 169 13.79 -4.48 12.89
N ALA A 170 12.98 -3.40 12.93
CA ALA A 170 11.57 -3.45 12.57
C ALA A 170 11.38 -3.81 11.10
N LEU A 171 12.22 -3.28 10.20
CA LEU A 171 12.15 -3.61 8.77
C LEU A 171 12.35 -5.11 8.53
N GLN A 172 13.34 -5.74 9.17
CA GLN A 172 13.56 -7.18 9.03
C GLN A 172 12.39 -8.01 9.57
N ALA A 173 11.78 -7.58 10.68
CA ALA A 173 10.61 -8.26 11.24
C ALA A 173 9.42 -8.18 10.28
N VAL A 174 9.13 -7.00 9.72
CA VAL A 174 8.05 -6.81 8.74
C VAL A 174 8.29 -7.64 7.49
N LEU A 175 9.52 -7.69 6.97
CA LEU A 175 9.83 -8.53 5.81
C LEU A 175 9.67 -10.03 6.07
N LYS A 176 9.75 -10.50 7.31
CA LYS A 176 9.53 -11.92 7.65
C LYS A 176 8.07 -12.21 8.00
N GLY A 177 7.40 -11.25 8.63
CA GLY A 177 6.06 -11.40 9.15
C GLY A 177 4.96 -11.01 8.16
N THR A 178 5.26 -10.28 7.09
CA THR A 178 4.22 -9.71 6.22
C THR A 178 4.02 -10.47 4.93
N LYS A 179 2.76 -10.79 4.66
CA LYS A 179 2.29 -11.30 3.38
C LYS A 179 1.73 -10.15 2.55
N PHE A 180 1.97 -10.22 1.24
CA PHE A 180 1.44 -9.29 0.24
C PHE A 180 0.68 -10.08 -0.82
N TRP A 181 -0.46 -9.59 -1.27
CA TRP A 181 -1.23 -10.25 -2.33
C TRP A 181 -2.03 -9.26 -3.16
N VAL A 182 -2.36 -9.62 -4.39
CA VAL A 182 -3.16 -8.77 -5.29
C VAL A 182 -4.57 -8.60 -4.73
N ASP A 183 -5.07 -7.36 -4.78
CA ASP A 183 -6.46 -7.06 -4.45
C ASP A 183 -7.37 -7.37 -5.65
N SER A 184 -8.26 -8.36 -5.54
CA SER A 184 -9.15 -8.75 -6.63
C SER A 184 -10.28 -7.76 -6.91
N GLU A 185 -10.60 -6.86 -5.97
CA GLU A 185 -11.63 -5.84 -6.15
C GLU A 185 -11.09 -4.64 -6.95
N LEU A 186 -9.79 -4.35 -6.81
CA LEU A 186 -9.16 -3.18 -7.40
C LEU A 186 -8.39 -3.42 -8.71
N ASN A 187 -8.26 -4.64 -9.21
CA ASN A 187 -7.50 -4.96 -10.42
C ASN A 187 -8.36 -5.58 -11.51
#